data_AF-A0A7X6ZMS6-F1
#
_entry.id   AF-A0A7X6ZMS6-F1
#
_cell.length_a   1.000
_cell.length_b   1.000
_cell.length_c   1.000
_cell.angle_alpha   90.00
_cell.angle_beta   90.00
_cell.angle_gamma   90.00
#
_symmetry.space_group_name_H-M   'P 1'
#
loop_
_entity.id
_entity.type
_entity.pdbx_description
1 polymer ?
#
loop_
_entity_poly.entity_id
_entity_poly.type
_entity_poly.pdbx_seq_one_letter_code
_entity_poly.pdbx_strand_id
1 'polypeptide(L)'
;MKPRITAPLLTAILFITLTCASALAAPSRKALNLLRQFVAEELDDNLDALADFDLATLEGHPLYGAPGRTFDTDDCNLARAIFDILYHDAFPNLSWETLGTGRPYRGDTLNSFHTHFGRPIPDQPGRFLGLERHQPSDTLRARAATFHSTYHTIGNLAPLPNRSLNRVTLNTYRGTHAAWRDAVPIFLENLSLALLNHPDADATLSELVELNADAFHEFRKPGGLALFAQRLDLHEYVHPATGQPIMHYTPNAHFIPQSNPSYIAAANKYIDVSTRLIQQRAERMITRLRPFLDTQRPPAPQ
;
A
#
# COMPACT_ATOMS: atom_id res chain seq x y z
N MET A 1 -4.18 61.11 -27.15
CA MET A 1 -5.08 60.54 -26.11
C MET A 1 -4.49 59.22 -25.64
N LYS A 2 -4.03 59.14 -24.38
CA LYS A 2 -3.60 57.88 -23.75
C LYS A 2 -4.72 57.38 -22.83
N PRO A 3 -5.19 56.13 -22.99
CA PRO A 3 -5.80 55.37 -21.90
C PRO A 3 -4.91 54.15 -21.59
N ARG A 4 -4.43 54.00 -20.35
CA ARG A 4 -5.05 53.38 -19.17
C ARG A 4 -4.33 52.07 -18.86
N ILE A 5 -3.63 52.12 -17.74
CA ILE A 5 -3.08 51.02 -16.96
C ILE A 5 -4.21 50.04 -16.64
N THR A 6 -3.98 48.75 -16.84
CA THR A 6 -4.67 47.68 -16.10
C THR A 6 -3.61 46.67 -15.66
N ALA A 7 -3.48 46.52 -14.34
CA ALA A 7 -2.65 45.51 -13.70
C ALA A 7 -3.35 44.14 -13.79
N PRO A 8 -2.60 43.02 -13.86
CA PRO A 8 -3.21 41.70 -13.83
C PRO A 8 -3.65 41.35 -12.40
N LEU A 9 -4.87 40.84 -12.32
CA LEU A 9 -5.54 40.28 -11.16
C LEU A 9 -4.71 39.10 -10.62
N LEU A 10 -4.14 39.22 -9.41
CA LEU A 10 -3.59 38.08 -8.70
C LEU A 10 -4.77 37.23 -8.18
N THR A 11 -5.01 36.07 -8.79
CA THR A 11 -5.93 35.07 -8.27
C THR A 11 -5.30 34.40 -7.06
N ALA A 12 -5.65 34.84 -5.85
CA ALA A 12 -5.29 34.16 -4.63
C ALA A 12 -6.05 32.83 -4.54
N ILE A 13 -5.34 31.72 -4.66
CA ILE A 13 -5.84 30.37 -4.38
C ILE A 13 -5.97 30.26 -2.85
N LEU A 14 -7.20 30.34 -2.37
CA LEU A 14 -7.53 30.12 -0.96
C LEU A 14 -7.48 28.61 -0.68
N PHE A 15 -6.40 28.13 -0.08
CA PHE A 15 -6.37 26.82 0.57
C PHE A 15 -7.29 26.87 1.79
N ILE A 16 -8.52 26.39 1.63
CA ILE A 16 -9.41 26.14 2.78
C ILE A 16 -8.94 24.84 3.43
N THR A 17 -8.15 24.96 4.49
CA THR A 17 -7.92 23.88 5.44
C THR A 17 -9.20 23.70 6.26
N LEU A 18 -10.06 22.78 5.82
CA LEU A 18 -11.22 22.34 6.59
C LEU A 18 -10.71 21.45 7.74
N THR A 19 -10.35 22.05 8.87
CA THR A 19 -10.07 21.31 10.10
C THR A 19 -11.39 20.92 10.76
N CYS A 20 -11.96 19.79 10.34
CA CYS A 20 -12.86 19.05 11.21
C CYS A 20 -12.01 18.48 12.35
N ALA A 21 -12.07 19.15 13.51
CA ALA A 21 -11.52 18.64 14.75
C ALA A 21 -12.37 17.48 15.28
N SER A 22 -12.24 16.30 14.65
CA SER A 22 -12.24 15.06 15.41
C SER A 22 -10.95 15.07 16.23
N ALA A 23 -11.02 14.72 17.52
CA ALA A 23 -9.81 14.47 18.29
C ALA A 23 -9.02 13.37 17.54
N LEU A 24 -7.97 13.76 16.82
CA LEU A 24 -7.12 12.84 16.06
C LEU A 24 -6.60 11.80 17.05
N ALA A 25 -7.00 10.54 16.87
CA ALA A 25 -6.59 9.46 17.76
C ALA A 25 -5.06 9.36 17.70
N ALA A 26 -4.34 9.66 18.77
CA ALA A 26 -2.88 9.53 18.75
C ALA A 26 -2.45 8.07 18.51
N PRO A 27 -1.31 7.83 17.85
CA PRO A 27 -0.81 6.47 17.65
C PRO A 27 -0.54 5.79 19.00
N SER A 28 -0.73 4.47 19.08
CA SER A 28 -0.60 3.77 20.35
C SER A 28 0.84 3.79 20.86
N ARG A 29 0.99 3.90 22.18
CA ARG A 29 2.30 3.81 22.85
C ARG A 29 2.99 2.48 22.57
N LYS A 30 2.19 1.42 22.41
CA LYS A 30 2.67 0.06 22.13
C LYS A 30 3.31 -0.03 20.75
N ALA A 31 2.67 0.51 19.71
CA ALA A 31 3.22 0.54 18.36
C ALA A 31 4.52 1.36 18.31
N LEU A 32 4.53 2.54 18.94
CA LEU A 32 5.73 3.39 19.01
C LEU A 32 6.91 2.67 19.67
N ASN A 33 6.68 2.00 20.80
CA ASN A 33 7.73 1.26 21.49
C ASN A 33 8.24 0.08 20.67
N LEU A 34 7.35 -0.66 20.00
CA LEU A 34 7.73 -1.79 19.14
C LEU A 34 8.59 -1.33 17.97
N LEU A 35 8.21 -0.24 17.26
CA LEU A 35 9.01 0.29 16.16
C LEU A 35 10.37 0.82 16.64
N ARG A 36 10.43 1.53 17.78
CA ARG A 36 11.71 1.99 18.35
C ARG A 36 12.64 0.82 18.67
N GLN A 37 12.10 -0.21 19.30
CA GLN A 37 12.88 -1.40 19.64
C GLN A 37 13.39 -2.08 18.38
N PHE A 38 12.53 -2.25 17.36
CA PHE A 38 12.94 -2.80 16.07
C PHE A 38 14.07 -2.00 15.41
N VAL A 39 13.95 -0.67 15.37
CA VAL A 39 14.98 0.20 14.80
C VAL A 39 16.31 0.06 15.54
N ALA A 40 16.29 -0.03 16.87
CA ALA A 40 17.50 -0.19 17.67
C ALA A 40 18.13 -1.59 17.55
N GLU A 41 17.32 -2.65 17.51
CA GLU A 41 17.79 -4.04 17.57
C GLU A 41 18.09 -4.64 16.18
N GLU A 42 17.27 -4.33 15.18
CA GLU A 42 17.30 -4.99 13.86
C GLU A 42 17.86 -4.09 12.76
N LEU A 43 17.89 -2.77 12.99
CA LEU A 43 18.34 -1.79 11.99
C LEU A 43 19.54 -0.94 12.45
N ASP A 44 20.20 -1.30 13.56
CA ASP A 44 21.36 -0.56 14.09
C ASP A 44 21.09 0.96 14.25
N ASP A 45 19.93 1.31 14.81
CA ASP A 45 19.42 2.69 14.96
C ASP A 45 19.18 3.44 13.62
N ASN A 46 19.26 2.75 12.48
CA ASN A 46 19.06 3.33 11.15
C ASN A 46 17.62 3.15 10.65
N LEU A 47 16.74 4.11 10.97
CA LEU A 47 15.36 4.10 10.46
C LEU A 47 15.29 4.02 8.92
N ASP A 48 16.23 4.63 8.19
CA ASP A 48 16.19 4.63 6.73
C ASP A 48 16.35 3.22 6.15
N ALA A 49 17.02 2.30 6.85
CA ALA A 49 17.15 0.90 6.44
C ALA A 49 15.81 0.15 6.42
N LEU A 50 14.78 0.65 7.12
CA LEU A 50 13.44 0.06 7.09
C LEU A 50 12.81 0.10 5.69
N ALA A 51 13.20 1.05 4.82
CA ALA A 51 12.65 1.17 3.48
C ALA A 51 12.92 -0.07 2.60
N ASP A 52 14.07 -0.72 2.81
CA ASP A 52 14.54 -1.89 2.04
C ASP A 52 14.49 -3.19 2.84
N PHE A 53 14.04 -3.14 4.11
CA PHE A 53 13.97 -4.32 4.96
C PHE A 53 12.92 -5.31 4.46
N ASP A 54 13.36 -6.53 4.13
CA ASP A 54 12.49 -7.63 3.70
C ASP A 54 11.73 -8.20 4.91
N LEU A 55 10.46 -7.82 5.05
CA LEU A 55 9.63 -8.24 6.18
C LEU A 55 9.40 -9.75 6.22
N ALA A 56 9.57 -10.51 5.13
CA ALA A 56 9.39 -11.95 5.15
C ALA A 56 10.43 -12.66 6.02
N THR A 57 11.59 -12.01 6.27
CA THR A 57 12.60 -12.50 7.21
C THR A 57 12.10 -12.57 8.67
N LEU A 58 10.97 -11.93 8.99
CA LEU A 58 10.35 -11.96 10.31
C LEU A 58 9.46 -13.19 10.55
N GLU A 59 9.37 -14.11 9.59
CA GLU A 59 8.64 -15.37 9.80
C GLU A 59 9.22 -16.15 10.99
N GLY A 60 8.37 -16.49 11.96
CA GLY A 60 8.80 -17.13 13.20
C GLY A 60 9.42 -16.21 14.25
N HIS A 61 9.64 -14.92 13.95
CA HIS A 61 10.18 -13.98 14.92
C HIS A 61 9.19 -13.75 16.09
N PRO A 62 9.60 -13.93 17.37
CA PRO A 62 8.68 -13.98 18.51
C PRO A 62 8.00 -12.65 18.84
N LEU A 63 8.61 -11.52 18.45
CA LEU A 63 8.10 -10.18 18.71
C LEU A 63 7.56 -9.48 17.44
N TYR A 64 8.42 -9.27 16.44
CA TYR A 64 8.09 -8.52 15.22
C TYR A 64 7.31 -9.30 14.16
N GLY A 65 7.36 -10.64 14.21
CA GLY A 65 6.64 -11.53 13.31
C GLY A 65 5.14 -11.64 13.64
N ALA A 66 4.60 -12.84 13.52
CA ALA A 66 3.18 -13.13 13.79
C ALA A 66 3.03 -14.24 14.86
N PRO A 67 3.52 -14.04 16.10
CA PRO A 67 3.48 -15.08 17.13
C PRO A 67 2.05 -15.56 17.41
N GLY A 68 1.83 -16.88 17.34
CA GLY A 68 0.52 -17.51 17.55
C GLY A 68 -0.48 -17.34 16.40
N ARG A 69 -0.04 -16.88 15.22
CA ARG A 69 -0.87 -16.68 14.01
C ARG A 69 -0.13 -17.16 12.76
N THR A 70 -0.85 -17.33 11.66
CA THR A 70 -0.24 -17.52 10.34
C THR A 70 0.53 -16.26 9.98
N PHE A 71 1.79 -16.41 9.55
CA PHE A 71 2.62 -15.31 9.11
C PHE A 71 2.15 -14.77 7.76
N ASP A 72 2.10 -13.45 7.68
CA ASP A 72 1.85 -12.67 6.47
C ASP A 72 2.60 -11.35 6.66
N THR A 73 3.29 -10.86 5.63
CA THR A 73 4.12 -9.66 5.75
C THR A 73 3.29 -8.42 6.02
N ASP A 74 2.06 -8.38 5.48
CA ASP A 74 1.11 -7.29 5.73
C ASP A 74 0.37 -7.39 7.08
N ASP A 75 0.51 -8.50 7.80
CA ASP A 75 -0.20 -8.75 9.06
C ASP A 75 0.72 -9.16 10.22
N CYS A 76 2.04 -8.98 10.07
CA CYS A 76 3.01 -9.12 11.14
C CYS A 76 2.91 -7.95 12.14
N ASN A 77 3.44 -8.13 13.35
CA ASN A 77 3.34 -7.14 14.41
C ASN A 77 4.07 -5.83 14.04
N LEU A 78 5.18 -5.90 13.31
CA LEU A 78 5.88 -4.69 12.84
C LEU A 78 5.03 -3.90 11.83
N ALA A 79 4.45 -4.56 10.82
CA ALA A 79 3.57 -3.90 9.85
C ALA A 79 2.37 -3.24 10.54
N ARG A 80 1.73 -3.93 11.50
CA ARG A 80 0.63 -3.36 12.29
C ARG A 80 1.06 -2.15 13.12
N ALA A 81 2.24 -2.17 13.72
CA ALA A 81 2.77 -1.00 14.44
C ALA A 81 2.93 0.20 13.51
N ILE A 82 3.52 -0.01 12.33
CA ILE A 82 3.72 1.05 11.35
C ILE A 82 2.37 1.61 10.88
N PHE A 83 1.36 0.77 10.66
CA PHE A 83 0.02 1.23 10.27
C PHE A 83 -0.67 2.04 11.37
N ASP A 84 -0.59 1.59 12.62
CA ASP A 84 -1.10 2.36 13.77
C ASP A 84 -0.40 3.73 13.88
N ILE A 85 0.90 3.81 13.62
CA ILE A 85 1.61 5.09 13.66
C ILE A 85 1.20 6.01 12.50
N LEU A 86 1.25 5.52 11.26
CA LEU A 86 1.08 6.33 10.06
C LEU A 86 -0.36 6.58 9.65
N TYR A 87 -1.29 5.70 10.03
CA TYR A 87 -2.64 5.66 9.46
C TYR A 87 -3.75 5.68 10.52
N HIS A 88 -3.44 6.01 11.79
CA HIS A 88 -4.44 6.14 12.87
C HIS A 88 -5.59 7.09 12.55
N ASP A 89 -5.33 8.09 11.71
CA ASP A 89 -6.30 9.10 11.24
C ASP A 89 -6.79 8.82 9.82
N ALA A 90 -6.28 7.78 9.16
CA ALA A 90 -6.68 7.44 7.81
C ALA A 90 -8.12 6.90 7.76
N PHE A 91 -8.48 6.09 8.77
CA PHE A 91 -9.78 5.46 8.93
C PHE A 91 -10.29 5.54 10.37
N PRO A 92 -11.62 5.56 10.61
CA PRO A 92 -12.17 5.58 11.96
C PRO A 92 -11.76 4.37 12.80
N ASN A 93 -11.25 4.62 14.01
CA ASN A 93 -10.85 3.57 14.96
C ASN A 93 -9.77 2.60 14.42
N LEU A 94 -8.98 3.00 13.42
CA LEU A 94 -7.77 2.26 13.09
C LEU A 94 -6.77 2.42 14.24
N SER A 95 -6.45 1.31 14.89
CA SER A 95 -5.47 1.27 15.98
C SER A 95 -4.79 -0.09 16.05
N TRP A 96 -3.76 -0.20 16.90
CA TRP A 96 -3.12 -1.46 17.25
C TRP A 96 -4.13 -2.57 17.63
N GLU A 97 -5.20 -2.23 18.35
CA GLU A 97 -6.21 -3.18 18.84
C GLU A 97 -7.16 -3.64 17.75
N THR A 98 -7.38 -2.83 16.71
CA THR A 98 -8.34 -3.14 15.65
C THR A 98 -7.69 -3.81 14.44
N LEU A 99 -6.41 -3.51 14.19
CA LEU A 99 -5.60 -4.07 13.10
C LEU A 99 -5.39 -5.58 13.23
N GLY A 100 -5.77 -6.30 12.18
CA GLY A 100 -5.46 -7.73 12.02
C GLY A 100 -6.15 -8.63 13.05
N THR A 101 -7.26 -8.16 13.63
CA THR A 101 -8.24 -8.99 14.35
C THR A 101 -9.11 -9.83 13.40
N GLY A 102 -8.89 -9.69 12.09
CA GLY A 102 -9.70 -10.28 11.03
C GLY A 102 -11.02 -9.55 10.77
N ARG A 103 -11.28 -8.41 11.43
CA ARG A 103 -12.57 -7.71 11.34
C ARG A 103 -12.46 -6.32 10.66
N PRO A 104 -12.19 -5.20 11.35
CA PRO A 104 -12.38 -3.89 10.74
C PRO A 104 -11.28 -3.58 9.71
N TYR A 105 -10.02 -3.89 10.02
CA TYR A 105 -8.87 -3.57 9.18
C TYR A 105 -7.86 -4.72 9.17
N ARG A 106 -7.17 -4.88 8.04
CA ARG A 106 -6.03 -5.78 7.86
C ARG A 106 -5.04 -5.09 6.93
N GLY A 107 -3.76 -5.43 7.05
CA GLY A 107 -2.82 -5.08 5.98
C GLY A 107 -3.16 -5.77 4.68
N ASP A 108 -2.67 -5.17 3.61
CA ASP A 108 -2.83 -5.62 2.25
C ASP A 108 -1.56 -5.28 1.46
N THR A 109 -1.10 -6.25 0.68
CA THR A 109 -0.01 -6.11 -0.28
C THR A 109 -0.53 -5.50 -1.58
N LEU A 110 -0.07 -4.30 -1.93
CA LEU A 110 -0.52 -3.56 -3.11
C LEU A 110 -0.08 -4.26 -4.41
N ASN A 111 1.22 -4.34 -4.68
CA ASN A 111 1.75 -4.97 -5.89
C ASN A 111 2.13 -6.41 -5.58
N SER A 112 1.26 -7.36 -5.95
CA SER A 112 1.48 -8.77 -5.64
C SER A 112 2.45 -9.47 -6.59
N PHE A 113 3.29 -10.31 -6.00
CA PHE A 113 4.28 -11.08 -6.74
C PHE A 113 3.67 -12.32 -7.42
N HIS A 114 2.89 -13.10 -6.67
CA HIS A 114 2.48 -14.44 -7.09
C HIS A 114 1.56 -14.48 -8.31
N THR A 115 0.75 -13.44 -8.54
CA THR A 115 -0.09 -13.35 -9.73
C THR A 115 0.76 -13.26 -10.99
N HIS A 116 1.82 -12.47 -10.97
CA HIS A 116 2.72 -12.28 -12.11
C HIS A 116 3.76 -13.38 -12.27
N PHE A 117 4.36 -13.88 -11.19
CA PHE A 117 5.56 -14.74 -11.26
C PHE A 117 5.36 -16.16 -10.73
N GLY A 118 4.24 -16.43 -10.04
CA GLY A 118 3.99 -17.71 -9.37
C GLY A 118 4.82 -17.88 -8.09
N ARG A 119 4.64 -19.03 -7.43
CA ARG A 119 5.34 -19.34 -6.16
C ARG A 119 6.82 -19.67 -6.39
N PRO A 120 7.69 -19.42 -5.39
CA PRO A 120 9.05 -19.94 -5.38
C PRO A 120 9.08 -21.46 -5.63
N ILE A 121 10.07 -21.93 -6.38
CA ILE A 121 10.28 -23.37 -6.60
C ILE A 121 11.16 -23.90 -5.45
N PRO A 122 10.72 -24.94 -4.71
CA PRO A 122 11.54 -25.57 -3.69
C PRO A 122 12.92 -25.97 -4.23
N ASP A 123 13.97 -25.73 -3.42
CA ASP A 123 15.36 -26.05 -3.72
C ASP A 123 15.96 -25.36 -4.97
N GLN A 124 15.28 -24.34 -5.50
CA GLN A 124 15.73 -23.56 -6.66
C GLN A 124 15.65 -22.05 -6.38
N PRO A 125 16.60 -21.49 -5.61
CA PRO A 125 16.62 -20.07 -5.27
C PRO A 125 16.52 -19.16 -6.50
N GLY A 126 15.66 -18.15 -6.42
CA GLY A 126 15.44 -17.18 -7.50
C GLY A 126 14.63 -17.71 -8.69
N ARG A 127 14.06 -18.93 -8.61
CA ARG A 127 13.15 -19.47 -9.64
C ARG A 127 11.71 -19.53 -9.13
N PHE A 128 10.78 -19.20 -10.02
CA PHE A 128 9.36 -19.09 -9.71
C PHE A 128 8.52 -19.83 -10.75
N LEU A 129 7.54 -20.61 -10.28
CA LEU A 129 6.75 -21.53 -11.12
C LEU A 129 6.05 -20.85 -12.30
N GLY A 130 5.60 -19.61 -12.13
CA GLY A 130 4.92 -18.86 -13.17
C GLY A 130 5.90 -18.29 -14.19
N LEU A 131 7.00 -17.74 -13.70
CA LEU A 131 8.05 -17.17 -14.54
C LEU A 131 8.69 -18.23 -15.45
N GLU A 132 8.99 -19.43 -14.92
CA GLU A 132 9.65 -20.50 -15.69
C GLU A 132 8.80 -21.03 -16.86
N ARG A 133 7.47 -20.87 -16.84
CA ARG A 133 6.58 -21.25 -17.96
C ARG A 133 6.89 -20.48 -19.24
N HIS A 134 7.51 -19.31 -19.10
CA HIS A 134 7.74 -18.37 -20.20
C HIS A 134 9.21 -18.29 -20.62
N GLN A 135 10.04 -19.26 -20.24
CA GLN A 135 11.45 -19.37 -20.65
C GLN A 135 12.23 -18.06 -20.38
N PRO A 136 12.30 -17.60 -19.12
CA PRO A 136 12.93 -16.33 -18.76
C PRO A 136 14.44 -16.39 -18.99
N SER A 137 15.05 -15.24 -19.26
CA SER A 137 16.50 -15.09 -19.21
C SER A 137 16.99 -15.10 -17.76
N ASP A 138 18.29 -15.37 -17.56
CA ASP A 138 18.91 -15.29 -16.23
C ASP A 138 18.85 -13.87 -15.65
N THR A 139 18.93 -12.85 -16.50
CA THR A 139 18.72 -11.45 -16.09
C THR A 139 17.32 -11.24 -15.51
N LEU A 140 16.27 -11.78 -16.15
CA LEU A 140 14.91 -11.65 -15.64
C LEU A 140 14.71 -12.46 -14.35
N ARG A 141 15.32 -13.65 -14.22
CA ARG A 141 15.31 -14.41 -12.96
C ARG A 141 15.92 -13.62 -11.81
N ALA A 142 17.11 -13.04 -12.03
CA ALA A 142 17.78 -12.22 -11.02
C ALA A 142 16.92 -11.01 -10.60
N ARG A 143 16.35 -10.29 -11.58
CA ARG A 143 15.43 -9.17 -11.30
C ARG A 143 14.18 -9.59 -10.54
N ALA A 144 13.59 -10.74 -10.89
CA ALA A 144 12.43 -11.28 -10.18
C ALA A 144 12.80 -11.70 -8.74
N ALA A 145 14.00 -12.26 -8.53
CA ALA A 145 14.48 -12.60 -7.20
C ALA A 145 14.68 -11.35 -6.33
N THR A 146 15.30 -10.29 -6.87
CA THR A 146 15.41 -9.00 -6.17
C THR A 146 14.03 -8.41 -5.85
N PHE A 147 13.14 -8.39 -6.84
CA PHE A 147 11.76 -7.90 -6.64
C PHE A 147 10.97 -8.76 -5.64
N HIS A 148 11.29 -10.05 -5.50
CA HIS A 148 10.67 -10.91 -4.49
C HIS A 148 10.98 -10.43 -3.05
N SER A 149 12.14 -9.83 -2.79
CA SER A 149 12.38 -9.18 -1.48
C SER A 149 11.75 -7.79 -1.43
N THR A 150 11.78 -7.03 -2.53
CA THR A 150 11.16 -5.70 -2.59
C THR A 150 9.64 -5.73 -2.34
N TYR A 151 8.91 -6.75 -2.80
CA TYR A 151 7.46 -6.78 -2.60
C TYR A 151 7.06 -6.95 -1.13
N HIS A 152 7.97 -7.43 -0.27
CA HIS A 152 7.77 -7.59 1.16
C HIS A 152 8.09 -6.32 1.96
N THR A 153 8.57 -5.24 1.34
CA THR A 153 8.94 -4.04 2.10
C THR A 153 7.73 -3.16 2.41
N ILE A 154 7.86 -2.32 3.44
CA ILE A 154 6.77 -1.48 3.97
C ILE A 154 6.11 -0.60 2.91
N GLY A 155 6.85 -0.18 1.88
CA GLY A 155 6.35 0.64 0.80
C GLY A 155 5.25 -0.03 -0.03
N ASN A 156 5.19 -1.37 -0.02
CA ASN A 156 4.19 -2.14 -0.74
C ASN A 156 2.93 -2.45 0.08
N LEU A 157 2.87 -2.06 1.36
CA LEU A 157 1.83 -2.51 2.27
C LEU A 157 0.95 -1.34 2.73
N ALA A 158 -0.37 -1.54 2.77
CA ALA A 158 -1.31 -0.56 3.28
C ALA A 158 -2.41 -1.22 4.12
N PRO A 159 -2.94 -0.57 5.17
CA PRO A 159 -4.13 -1.06 5.84
C PRO A 159 -5.35 -0.81 4.95
N LEU A 160 -6.21 -1.82 4.81
CA LEU A 160 -7.50 -1.70 4.13
C LEU A 160 -8.64 -2.22 5.02
N PRO A 161 -9.89 -1.73 4.80
CA PRO A 161 -11.06 -2.31 5.44
C PRO A 161 -11.22 -3.79 5.10
N ASN A 162 -11.56 -4.62 6.10
CA ASN A 162 -11.49 -6.08 5.97
C ASN A 162 -12.82 -6.81 6.25
N ARG A 163 -13.95 -6.10 6.37
CA ARG A 163 -15.25 -6.80 6.45
C ARG A 163 -15.52 -7.52 5.13
N SER A 164 -16.05 -8.74 5.23
CA SER A 164 -16.18 -9.66 4.10
C SER A 164 -17.63 -9.90 3.69
N LEU A 165 -17.86 -10.04 2.38
CA LEU A 165 -19.08 -10.59 1.79
C LEU A 165 -18.84 -12.08 1.48
N ASN A 166 -19.57 -13.01 2.10
CA ASN A 166 -19.42 -14.45 1.84
C ASN A 166 -17.95 -14.96 1.89
N ARG A 167 -17.18 -14.50 2.88
CA ARG A 167 -15.72 -14.76 3.05
C ARG A 167 -14.79 -14.10 2.03
N VAL A 168 -15.33 -13.26 1.14
CA VAL A 168 -14.56 -12.42 0.22
C VAL A 168 -14.37 -11.05 0.84
N THR A 169 -13.13 -10.62 1.01
CA THR A 169 -12.72 -9.25 1.39
C THR A 169 -12.28 -8.46 0.15
N LEU A 170 -12.06 -7.14 0.29
CA LEU A 170 -11.47 -6.31 -0.77
C LEU A 170 -10.18 -6.90 -1.34
N ASN A 171 -9.26 -7.33 -0.47
CA ASN A 171 -8.00 -7.98 -0.84
C ASN A 171 -8.25 -9.23 -1.70
N THR A 172 -9.01 -10.18 -1.17
CA THR A 172 -9.26 -11.46 -1.86
C THR A 172 -10.04 -11.25 -3.16
N TYR A 173 -10.94 -10.28 -3.21
CA TYR A 173 -11.68 -9.96 -4.43
C TYR A 173 -10.74 -9.40 -5.48
N ARG A 174 -9.90 -8.43 -5.12
CA ARG A 174 -8.90 -7.84 -6.01
C ARG A 174 -7.98 -8.90 -6.63
N GLY A 175 -7.47 -9.82 -5.81
CA GLY A 175 -6.57 -10.88 -6.25
C GLY A 175 -7.25 -11.96 -7.10
N THR A 176 -8.55 -12.23 -6.88
CA THR A 176 -9.27 -13.29 -7.59
C THR A 176 -10.09 -12.79 -8.79
N HIS A 177 -10.29 -11.47 -8.91
CA HIS A 177 -11.10 -10.90 -9.98
C HIS A 177 -10.49 -11.17 -11.36
N ALA A 178 -11.30 -11.73 -12.27
CA ALA A 178 -10.83 -12.27 -13.53
C ALA A 178 -10.28 -11.22 -14.51
N ALA A 179 -10.76 -9.97 -14.40
CA ALA A 179 -10.29 -8.87 -15.24
C ALA A 179 -9.16 -8.05 -14.57
N TRP A 180 -9.12 -8.00 -13.24
CA TRP A 180 -8.18 -7.11 -12.53
C TRP A 180 -6.86 -7.81 -12.27
N ARG A 181 -6.89 -9.11 -11.96
CA ARG A 181 -5.68 -9.92 -11.71
C ARG A 181 -4.74 -9.22 -10.74
N ASP A 182 -5.29 -8.72 -9.65
CA ASP A 182 -4.55 -8.00 -8.61
C ASP A 182 -3.88 -6.68 -9.04
N ALA A 183 -4.22 -6.14 -10.22
CA ALA A 183 -3.66 -4.88 -10.69
C ALA A 183 -4.24 -3.69 -9.88
N VAL A 184 -3.39 -3.05 -9.07
CA VAL A 184 -3.77 -1.89 -8.24
C VAL A 184 -4.39 -0.75 -9.04
N PRO A 185 -3.87 -0.34 -10.22
CA PRO A 185 -4.49 0.75 -10.98
C PRO A 185 -5.95 0.48 -11.36
N ILE A 186 -6.27 -0.76 -11.73
CA ILE A 186 -7.63 -1.17 -12.08
C ILE A 186 -8.51 -1.26 -10.84
N PHE A 187 -7.96 -1.74 -9.71
CA PHE A 187 -8.67 -1.71 -8.44
C PHE A 187 -9.04 -0.29 -8.02
N LEU A 188 -8.12 0.68 -8.12
CA LEU A 188 -8.39 2.08 -7.76
C LEU A 188 -9.42 2.74 -8.68
N GLU A 189 -9.40 2.40 -9.97
CA GLU A 189 -10.45 2.82 -10.91
C GLU A 189 -11.83 2.31 -10.49
N ASN A 190 -11.94 1.01 -10.23
CA ASN A 190 -13.22 0.41 -9.82
C ASN A 190 -13.65 0.87 -8.42
N LEU A 191 -12.71 1.10 -7.51
CA LEU A 191 -12.98 1.68 -6.19
C LEU A 191 -13.54 3.10 -6.32
N SER A 192 -13.01 3.92 -7.24
CA SER A 192 -13.55 5.25 -7.53
C SER A 192 -15.02 5.20 -7.95
N LEU A 193 -15.36 4.27 -8.85
CA LEU A 193 -16.72 4.07 -9.32
C LEU A 193 -17.65 3.62 -8.17
N ALA A 194 -17.21 2.64 -7.37
CA ALA A 194 -17.97 2.13 -6.24
C ALA A 194 -18.20 3.20 -5.15
N LEU A 195 -17.18 4.00 -4.81
CA LEU A 195 -17.30 5.10 -3.84
C LEU A 195 -18.33 6.16 -4.25
N LEU A 196 -18.53 6.33 -5.56
CA LEU A 196 -19.45 7.31 -6.14
C LEU A 196 -20.81 6.71 -6.53
N ASN A 197 -21.05 5.41 -6.26
CA ASN A 197 -22.23 4.69 -6.72
C ASN A 197 -22.48 4.87 -8.23
N HIS A 198 -21.40 4.85 -9.02
CA HIS A 198 -21.48 5.02 -10.47
C HIS A 198 -22.24 3.82 -11.10
N PRO A 199 -23.05 4.03 -12.15
CA PRO A 199 -23.78 2.93 -12.81
C PRO A 199 -22.91 1.78 -13.32
N ASP A 200 -21.67 2.09 -13.71
CA ASP A 200 -20.68 1.12 -14.19
C ASP A 200 -19.83 0.50 -13.08
N ALA A 201 -20.14 0.77 -11.80
CA ALA A 201 -19.40 0.20 -10.68
C ALA A 201 -19.58 -1.32 -10.62
N ASP A 202 -18.49 -2.02 -10.29
CA ASP A 202 -18.55 -3.45 -10.03
C ASP A 202 -19.47 -3.74 -8.83
N ALA A 203 -20.47 -4.60 -9.02
CA ALA A 203 -21.51 -4.85 -8.03
C ALA A 203 -20.95 -5.45 -6.73
N THR A 204 -20.01 -6.41 -6.85
CA THR A 204 -19.43 -7.07 -5.67
C THR A 204 -18.55 -6.10 -4.89
N LEU A 205 -17.75 -5.28 -5.58
CA LEU A 205 -16.97 -4.23 -4.95
C LEU A 205 -17.86 -3.18 -4.27
N SER A 206 -18.98 -2.81 -4.89
CA SER A 206 -19.93 -1.87 -4.31
C SER A 206 -20.51 -2.43 -3.00
N GLU A 207 -20.91 -3.70 -2.96
CA GLU A 207 -21.35 -4.35 -1.72
C GLU A 207 -20.25 -4.39 -0.65
N LEU A 208 -18.98 -4.64 -1.03
CA LEU A 208 -17.85 -4.60 -0.10
C LEU A 208 -17.61 -3.17 0.44
N VAL A 209 -17.77 -2.14 -0.39
CA VAL A 209 -17.69 -0.73 0.01
C VAL A 209 -18.84 -0.36 0.95
N GLU A 210 -20.03 -0.91 0.76
CA GLU A 210 -21.16 -0.74 1.67
C GLU A 210 -20.95 -1.45 3.02
N LEU A 211 -20.47 -2.69 3.01
CA LEU A 211 -20.15 -3.43 4.24
C LEU A 211 -19.10 -2.69 5.09
N ASN A 212 -18.20 -1.97 4.44
CA ASN A 212 -17.14 -1.17 5.05
C ASN A 212 -17.47 0.35 5.03
N ALA A 213 -18.75 0.74 4.95
CA ALA A 213 -19.17 2.14 4.79
C ALA A 213 -18.56 3.09 5.84
N ASP A 214 -18.46 2.66 7.10
CA ASP A 214 -17.83 3.45 8.17
C ASP A 214 -16.39 3.88 7.80
N ALA A 215 -15.62 2.98 7.20
CA ALA A 215 -14.26 3.27 6.76
C ALA A 215 -14.24 4.15 5.50
N PHE A 216 -15.24 4.02 4.63
CA PHE A 216 -15.25 4.72 3.35
C PHE A 216 -15.98 6.06 3.32
N HIS A 217 -16.69 6.42 4.39
CA HIS A 217 -17.65 7.53 4.38
C HIS A 217 -17.06 8.86 3.89
N GLU A 218 -15.83 9.22 4.27
CA GLU A 218 -15.20 10.48 3.85
C GLU A 218 -14.75 10.51 2.39
N PHE A 219 -14.64 9.35 1.75
CA PHE A 219 -14.21 9.19 0.37
C PHE A 219 -15.39 9.08 -0.62
N ARG A 220 -16.64 9.10 -0.15
CA ARG A 220 -17.85 9.03 -0.99
C ARG A 220 -18.28 10.38 -1.54
N LYS A 221 -17.36 11.07 -2.23
CA LYS A 221 -17.57 12.40 -2.82
C LYS A 221 -16.62 12.60 -4.01
N PRO A 222 -16.90 13.54 -4.92
CA PRO A 222 -15.95 13.91 -5.96
C PRO A 222 -14.58 14.25 -5.35
N GLY A 223 -13.50 13.67 -5.90
CA GLY A 223 -12.15 13.78 -5.34
C GLY A 223 -11.86 12.84 -4.15
N GLY A 224 -12.81 11.99 -3.75
CA GLY A 224 -12.65 11.07 -2.64
C GLY A 224 -11.54 10.04 -2.82
N LEU A 225 -11.31 9.55 -4.05
CA LEU A 225 -10.16 8.69 -4.36
C LEU A 225 -8.82 9.43 -4.13
N ALA A 226 -8.74 10.72 -4.47
CA ALA A 226 -7.53 11.50 -4.22
C ALA A 226 -7.25 11.63 -2.73
N LEU A 227 -8.29 11.86 -1.92
CA LEU A 227 -8.19 11.91 -0.47
C LEU A 227 -7.79 10.54 0.12
N PHE A 228 -8.36 9.45 -0.40
CA PHE A 228 -7.98 8.09 -0.03
C PHE A 228 -6.50 7.83 -0.32
N ALA A 229 -6.06 8.17 -1.54
CA ALA A 229 -4.67 8.01 -1.94
C ALA A 229 -3.72 8.86 -1.08
N GLN A 230 -4.10 10.10 -0.76
CA GLN A 230 -3.33 10.96 0.13
C GLN A 230 -3.15 10.33 1.51
N ARG A 231 -4.24 9.83 2.13
CA ARG A 231 -4.21 9.26 3.48
C ARG A 231 -3.37 7.99 3.59
N LEU A 232 -3.23 7.23 2.50
CA LEU A 232 -2.48 5.96 2.47
C LEU A 232 -1.13 6.05 1.75
N ASP A 233 -0.62 7.26 1.50
CA ASP A 233 0.63 7.52 0.79
C ASP A 233 0.67 6.92 -0.65
N LEU A 234 -0.46 6.87 -1.36
CA LEU A 234 -0.59 6.32 -2.71
C LEU A 234 -0.49 7.40 -3.81
N HIS A 235 0.26 8.47 -3.58
CA HIS A 235 0.33 9.63 -4.47
C HIS A 235 0.72 9.27 -5.91
N GLU A 236 1.64 8.33 -6.11
CA GLU A 236 2.06 7.91 -7.46
C GLU A 236 1.01 7.08 -8.19
N TYR A 237 -0.02 6.59 -7.51
CA TYR A 237 -1.09 5.82 -8.14
C TYR A 237 -2.20 6.70 -8.69
N VAL A 238 -2.20 8.01 -8.38
CA VAL A 238 -3.24 8.94 -8.83
C VAL A 238 -2.62 10.19 -9.45
N HIS A 239 -3.30 10.75 -10.44
CA HIS A 239 -2.84 11.96 -11.11
C HIS A 239 -3.03 13.18 -10.18
N PRO A 240 -1.99 13.99 -9.92
CA PRO A 240 -2.04 15.02 -8.89
C PRO A 240 -3.08 16.11 -9.15
N ALA A 241 -3.36 16.42 -10.42
CA ALA A 241 -4.33 17.46 -10.76
C ALA A 241 -5.79 16.98 -10.78
N THR A 242 -6.04 15.69 -10.98
CA THR A 242 -7.39 15.17 -11.24
C THR A 242 -7.84 14.13 -10.20
N GLY A 243 -6.92 13.54 -9.44
CA GLY A 243 -7.21 12.47 -8.51
C GLY A 243 -7.55 11.14 -9.17
N GLN A 244 -7.45 11.04 -10.50
CA GLN A 244 -7.78 9.83 -11.26
C GLN A 244 -6.64 8.82 -11.19
N PRO A 245 -6.91 7.49 -11.20
CA PRO A 245 -5.87 6.48 -11.21
C PRO A 245 -4.90 6.62 -12.39
N ILE A 246 -3.62 6.33 -12.16
CA ILE A 246 -2.60 6.25 -13.20
C ILE A 246 -2.43 4.79 -13.62
N MET A 247 -2.69 4.50 -14.90
CA MET A 247 -2.55 3.17 -15.49
C MET A 247 -1.08 2.83 -15.79
N HIS A 248 -0.28 2.58 -14.74
CA HIS A 248 1.14 2.28 -14.92
C HIS A 248 1.40 0.98 -15.68
N TYR A 249 0.56 -0.03 -15.47
CA TYR A 249 0.63 -1.33 -16.13
C TYR A 249 -0.78 -1.89 -16.37
N THR A 250 -0.89 -2.78 -17.36
CA THR A 250 -2.11 -3.54 -17.63
C THR A 250 -2.14 -4.81 -16.79
N PRO A 251 -3.32 -5.29 -16.37
CA PRO A 251 -3.47 -6.61 -15.75
C PRO A 251 -2.74 -7.70 -16.54
N ASN A 252 -1.95 -8.51 -15.86
CA ASN A 252 -1.32 -9.69 -16.46
C ASN A 252 -1.12 -10.77 -15.37
N ALA A 253 -1.03 -12.03 -15.77
CA ALA A 253 -0.68 -13.13 -14.89
C ALA A 253 0.04 -14.23 -15.65
N HIS A 254 0.88 -15.01 -14.97
CA HIS A 254 1.64 -16.13 -15.56
C HIS A 254 0.77 -17.30 -16.07
N PHE A 255 -0.53 -17.27 -15.83
CA PHE A 255 -1.47 -18.33 -16.20
C PHE A 255 -2.44 -17.91 -17.31
N ILE A 256 -2.39 -16.66 -17.81
CA ILE A 256 -3.22 -16.28 -18.95
C ILE A 256 -2.57 -16.74 -20.26
N PRO A 257 -3.36 -17.15 -21.27
CA PRO A 257 -2.82 -17.44 -22.60
C PRO A 257 -2.18 -16.20 -23.23
N GLN A 258 -0.87 -16.25 -23.47
CA GLN A 258 -0.10 -15.18 -24.13
C GLN A 258 1.22 -15.72 -24.68
N SER A 259 1.86 -14.96 -25.57
CA SER A 259 3.21 -15.31 -26.08
C SER A 259 4.28 -15.06 -25.01
N ASN A 260 5.37 -15.83 -25.04
CA ASN A 260 6.52 -15.61 -24.14
C ASN A 260 7.08 -14.18 -24.27
N PRO A 261 7.29 -13.61 -25.47
CA PRO A 261 7.72 -12.21 -25.59
C PRO A 261 6.77 -11.21 -24.92
N SER A 262 5.45 -11.38 -25.07
CA SER A 262 4.45 -10.50 -24.44
C SER A 262 4.50 -10.59 -22.92
N TYR A 263 4.56 -11.81 -22.37
CA TYR A 263 4.68 -12.01 -20.93
C TYR A 263 5.98 -11.40 -20.39
N ILE A 264 7.12 -11.68 -21.04
CA ILE A 264 8.44 -11.18 -20.62
C ILE A 264 8.45 -9.65 -20.62
N ALA A 265 7.89 -9.00 -21.65
CA ALA A 265 7.79 -7.54 -21.69
C ALA A 265 6.95 -6.99 -20.53
N ALA A 266 5.79 -7.60 -20.25
CA ALA A 266 4.93 -7.21 -19.15
C ALA A 266 5.58 -7.44 -17.78
N ALA A 267 6.28 -8.57 -17.59
CA ALA A 267 7.01 -8.91 -16.38
C ALA A 267 8.13 -7.90 -16.07
N ASN A 268 8.94 -7.55 -17.06
CA ASN A 268 9.97 -6.51 -16.90
C ASN A 268 9.35 -5.16 -16.53
N LYS A 269 8.31 -4.73 -17.27
CA LYS A 269 7.61 -3.47 -16.99
C LYS A 269 7.01 -3.46 -15.59
N TYR A 270 6.42 -4.57 -15.15
CA TYR A 270 5.85 -4.70 -13.81
C TYR A 270 6.91 -4.54 -12.72
N ILE A 271 8.06 -5.24 -12.84
CA ILE A 271 9.18 -5.11 -11.90
C ILE A 271 9.67 -3.65 -11.84
N ASP A 272 9.88 -3.00 -12.98
CA ASP A 272 10.38 -1.62 -13.02
C ASP A 272 9.43 -0.64 -12.37
N VAL A 273 8.14 -0.74 -12.71
CA VAL A 273 7.12 0.14 -12.16
C VAL A 273 6.92 -0.12 -10.67
N SER A 274 6.65 -1.37 -10.27
CA SER A 274 6.29 -1.69 -8.90
C SER A 274 7.44 -1.43 -7.94
N THR A 275 8.68 -1.78 -8.31
CA THR A 275 9.88 -1.43 -7.50
C THR A 275 9.94 0.07 -7.24
N ARG A 276 9.81 0.89 -8.28
CA ARG A 276 9.84 2.35 -8.14
C ARG A 276 8.70 2.86 -7.26
N LEU A 277 7.47 2.38 -7.45
CA LEU A 277 6.31 2.80 -6.65
C LEU A 277 6.48 2.44 -5.17
N ILE A 278 7.00 1.24 -4.89
CA ILE A 278 7.28 0.75 -3.53
C ILE A 278 8.33 1.62 -2.86
N GLN A 279 9.46 1.89 -3.52
CA GLN A 279 10.56 2.69 -2.97
C GLN A 279 10.12 4.14 -2.69
N GLN A 280 9.45 4.80 -3.64
CA GLN A 280 8.96 6.17 -3.45
C GLN A 280 7.96 6.26 -2.29
N ARG A 281 7.13 5.23 -2.10
CA ARG A 281 6.21 5.17 -0.96
C ARG A 281 6.92 4.90 0.36
N ALA A 282 7.90 4.00 0.39
CA ALA A 282 8.73 3.74 1.55
C ALA A 282 9.45 5.02 2.04
N GLU A 283 10.10 5.77 1.14
CA GLU A 283 10.77 7.03 1.49
C GLU A 283 9.85 8.04 2.19
N ARG A 284 8.60 8.18 1.70
CA ARG A 284 7.60 9.03 2.36
C ARG A 284 7.19 8.48 3.71
N MET A 285 6.96 7.18 3.82
CA MET A 285 6.60 6.54 5.09
C MET A 285 7.70 6.77 6.14
N ILE A 286 8.96 6.59 5.77
CA ILE A 286 10.11 6.88 6.64
C ILE A 286 10.13 8.35 7.08
N THR A 287 9.93 9.27 6.14
CA THR A 287 9.85 10.71 6.44
C THR A 287 8.74 11.01 7.46
N ARG A 288 7.57 10.35 7.34
CA ARG A 288 6.45 10.50 8.27
C ARG A 288 6.66 9.81 9.62
N LEU A 289 7.43 8.72 9.68
CA LEU A 289 7.75 8.00 10.91
C LEU A 289 8.76 8.76 11.79
N ARG A 290 9.72 9.47 11.17
CA ARG A 290 10.85 10.10 11.86
C ARG A 290 10.46 11.00 13.05
N PRO A 291 9.47 11.91 12.95
CA PRO A 291 9.07 12.76 14.09
C PRO A 291 8.58 11.97 15.32
N PHE A 292 8.03 10.76 15.12
CA PHE A 292 7.55 9.92 16.21
C PHE A 292 8.70 9.23 16.98
N LEU A 293 9.86 9.09 16.36
CA LEU A 293 11.04 8.47 16.96
C LEU A 293 11.97 9.51 17.60
N ASP A 294 12.08 10.70 17.02
CA ASP A 294 12.96 11.78 17.51
C ASP A 294 12.43 12.49 18.76
N THR A 295 11.11 12.58 18.94
CA THR A 295 10.45 13.39 19.98
C THR A 295 10.65 12.89 21.42
N GLN A 296 11.40 11.81 21.67
CA GLN A 296 11.64 11.28 23.02
C GLN A 296 13.06 10.81 23.32
N ARG A 297 14.10 11.29 22.60
CA ARG A 297 15.45 11.25 23.19
C ARG A 297 15.45 12.19 24.40
N PRO A 298 15.76 11.71 25.63
CA PRO A 298 16.03 12.63 26.72
C PRO A 298 17.16 13.57 26.27
N PRO A 299 17.14 14.86 26.65
CA PRO A 299 18.27 15.73 26.38
C PRO A 299 19.54 15.06 26.93
N ALA A 300 20.60 15.07 26.13
CA ALA A 300 21.90 14.57 26.57
C ALA A 300 22.27 15.23 27.90
N PRO A 301 22.80 14.47 28.88
CA PRO A 301 23.25 15.07 30.13
C PRO A 301 24.27 16.16 29.79
N GLN A 302 23.98 17.38 30.26
CA GLN A 302 24.92 18.52 30.22
C GLN A 302 26.08 18.29 31.19
#